data_AF-A0A953V313-F1
#
_entry.id   AF-A0A953V313-F1
#
_cell.length_a   1.000
_cell.length_b   1.000
_cell.length_c   1.000
_cell.angle_alpha   90.00
_cell.angle_beta   90.00
_cell.angle_gamma   90.00
#
_symmetry.space_group_name_H-M   'P 1'
#
loop_
_entity.id
_entity.type
_entity.pdbx_description
1 polymer ?
#
loop_
_entity_poly.entity_id
_entity_poly.type
_entity_poly.pdbx_seq_one_letter_code
_entity_poly.pdbx_strand_id
1 'polypeptide(L)' 'MAKLYHVVWEIDIYAPSPREAAKEAQAIQQDKDSTATVFDVMEEDGDKTVRIDLGEGS' A
#
# COMPACT_ATOMS: atom_id res chain seq x y z
N MET A 1 4.97 11.76 21.96
CA MET A 1 5.72 11.97 20.70
C MET A 1 5.23 10.93 19.71
N ALA A 2 4.98 11.31 18.45
CA ALA A 2 4.62 10.36 17.40
C ALA A 2 5.88 9.68 16.87
N LYS A 3 5.75 8.44 16.38
CA LYS A 3 6.80 7.70 15.68
C LYS A 3 6.65 7.88 14.17
N LEU A 4 7.75 7.88 13.43
CA LEU A 4 7.72 7.88 11.97
C LEU A 4 7.61 6.45 11.45
N TYR A 5 6.74 6.25 10.46
CA TYR A 5 6.56 4.97 9.79
C TYR A 5 6.71 5.13 8.28
N HIS A 6 7.47 4.23 7.66
CA HIS A 6 7.47 4.01 6.22
C HIS A 6 6.38 2.99 5.89
N VAL A 7 5.42 3.41 5.06
CA VAL A 7 4.25 2.60 4.68
C VAL A 7 4.29 2.35 3.19
N VAL A 8 4.26 1.07 2.81
CA VAL A 8 4.29 0.62 1.42
C VAL A 8 3.04 -0.21 1.14
N TRP A 9 2.46 0.02 -0.03
CA TRP A 9 1.44 -0.81 -0.65
C TRP A 9 1.94 -1.20 -2.03
N GLU A 10 1.79 -2.47 -2.40
CA GLU A 10 2.31 -3.02 -3.64
C GLU A 10 1.21 -3.78 -4.40
N ILE A 11 1.27 -3.69 -5.73
CA ILE A 11 0.38 -4.40 -6.65
C ILE A 11 1.13 -4.67 -7.96
N ASP A 12 0.84 -5.80 -8.59
CA ASP A 12 1.30 -6.09 -9.95
C ASP A 12 0.26 -5.62 -10.98
N ILE A 13 0.69 -4.78 -11.92
CA ILE A 13 -0.17 -4.24 -12.98
C ILE A 13 0.50 -4.41 -14.35
N TYR A 14 -0.24 -4.98 -15.29
CA TYR A 14 0.14 -4.97 -16.71
C TYR A 14 -0.34 -3.68 -17.36
N ALA A 15 0.59 -2.82 -17.79
CA ALA A 15 0.26 -1.59 -18.49
C ALA A 15 1.23 -1.28 -19.64
N PRO A 16 0.83 -0.46 -20.64
CA PRO A 16 1.69 -0.13 -21.78
C PRO A 16 2.90 0.75 -21.45
N SER A 17 2.93 1.39 -20.27
CA SER A 17 4.07 2.21 -19.82
C SER A 17 4.08 2.38 -18.29
N PRO A 18 5.22 2.77 -17.69
CA PRO A 18 5.30 3.03 -16.24
C PRO A 18 4.31 4.09 -15.75
N ARG A 19 4.01 5.10 -16.56
CA ARG A 19 3.06 6.16 -16.19
C ARG A 19 1.62 5.66 -16.14
N GLU A 20 1.23 4.78 -17.07
CA GLU A 20 -0.11 4.19 -17.05
C GLU A 20 -0.24 3.18 -15.90
N ALA A 21 0.80 2.38 -15.62
CA ALA A 21 0.82 1.52 -14.43
C ALA A 21 0.59 2.31 -13.13
N ALA A 22 1.29 3.45 -12.96
CA ALA A 22 1.13 4.31 -11.79
C ALA A 22 -0.28 4.93 -11.70
N LYS A 23 -0.90 5.29 -12.83
CA LYS A 23 -2.27 5.81 -12.84
C LYS A 23 -3.29 4.74 -12.44
N GLU A 24 -3.14 3.53 -12.96
CA GLU A 24 -4.02 2.40 -12.61
C GLU A 24 -3.86 2.04 -11.13
N ALA A 25 -2.62 1.96 -10.62
CA ALA A 25 -2.34 1.74 -9.21
C ALA A 25 -3.00 2.83 -8.33
N GLN A 26 -2.85 4.10 -8.70
CA GLN A 26 -3.47 5.22 -7.97
C GLN A 26 -5.00 5.15 -7.98
N ALA A 27 -5.60 4.80 -9.12
CA ALA A 27 -7.05 4.66 -9.22
C ALA A 27 -7.57 3.55 -8.29
N ILE A 28 -6.91 2.39 -8.27
CA ILE A 28 -7.23 1.29 -7.35
C ILE A 28 -7.07 1.75 -5.90
N GLN A 29 -5.98 2.45 -5.57
CA GLN A 29 -5.74 2.91 -4.19
C GLN A 29 -6.77 3.94 -3.70
N GLN A 30 -7.35 4.74 -4.60
CA GLN A 30 -8.33 5.78 -4.28
C GLN A 30 -9.79 5.31 -4.31
N ASP A 31 -10.05 4.14 -4.88
CA ASP A 31 -11.40 3.58 -4.94
C ASP A 31 -11.87 3.19 -3.52
N LYS A 32 -13.08 3.64 -3.16
CA LYS A 32 -13.67 3.45 -1.83
C LYS A 32 -14.08 2.01 -1.58
N ASP A 33 -14.32 1.27 -2.66
CA ASP A 33 -14.66 -0.16 -2.62
C ASP A 33 -13.43 -1.03 -2.93
N SER A 34 -12.23 -0.43 -2.94
CA SER A 34 -10.97 -1.10 -3.24
C SER A 34 -10.58 -2.13 -2.19
N THR A 35 -9.95 -3.21 -2.65
CA THR A 35 -9.30 -4.21 -1.80
C THR A 35 -7.84 -3.87 -1.51
N ALA A 36 -7.40 -2.62 -1.71
CA ALA A 36 -6.07 -2.12 -1.39
C ALA A 36 -5.88 -1.94 0.14
N THR A 37 -6.14 -2.98 0.92
CA THR A 37 -6.19 -2.95 2.39
C THR A 37 -4.93 -3.48 3.07
N VAL A 38 -4.00 -4.08 2.30
CA VAL A 38 -2.81 -4.73 2.83
C VAL A 38 -1.57 -3.84 2.70
N PHE A 39 -0.94 -3.50 3.82
CA PHE A 39 0.21 -2.59 3.87
C PHE A 39 1.40 -3.24 4.58
N ASP A 40 2.60 -2.99 4.07
CA ASP A 40 3.83 -3.24 4.80
C ASP A 40 4.26 -1.96 5.53
N VAL A 41 4.41 -2.04 6.85
CA VAL A 41 4.69 -0.90 7.73
C VAL A 41 6.01 -1.15 8.47
N MET A 42 6.93 -0.19 8.35
CA MET A 42 8.24 -0.21 9.00
C MET A 42 8.38 1.04 9.87
N GLU A 43 8.86 0.88 11.10
CA GLU A 43 9.26 2.03 11.95
C GLU A 43 10.64 2.54 11.46
N GLU A 44 10.84 3.86 11.40
CA GLU A 44 12.07 4.47 10.85
C GLU A 44 13.37 3.90 11.46
N ASP A 45 13.38 3.67 12.77
CA ASP A 45 14.52 3.12 13.51
C ASP A 45 14.40 1.60 13.77
N GLY A 46 13.45 0.94 13.12
CA GLY A 46 13.10 -0.46 13.39
C GLY A 46 13.48 -1.42 12.25
N ASP A 47 14.14 -2.53 12.59
CA ASP A 47 14.47 -3.60 11.63
C ASP A 47 13.28 -4.52 11.28
N LYS A 48 12.06 -4.16 11.70
CA LYS A 48 10.88 -5.02 11.57
C LYS A 48 9.86 -4.40 10.64
N THR A 49 9.55 -5.12 9.56
CA THR A 49 8.37 -4.91 8.73
C THR A 49 7.19 -5.67 9.31
N VAL A 50 6.07 -4.99 9.50
CA VAL A 50 4.79 -5.59 9.89
C VAL A 50 3.83 -5.47 8.73
N ARG A 51 3.25 -6.60 8.29
CA ARG A 51 2.17 -6.61 7.32
C ARG A 51 0.83 -6.43 8.05
N ILE A 52 0.04 -5.46 7.61
CA ILE A 52 -1.27 -5.11 8.19
C ILE A 52 -2.32 -5.22 7.09
N ASP A 53 -3.33 -6.07 7.27
CA ASP A 53 -4.53 -6.10 6.43
C ASP A 53 -5.68 -5.39 7.15
N LEU A 54 -6.13 -4.27 6.59
CA LEU A 54 -7.24 -3.48 7.13
C LEU A 54 -8.63 -4.00 6.71
N GLY A 55 -8.68 -4.97 5.79
CA GLY A 55 -9.91 -5.64 5.36
C GLY A 55 -10.22 -6.91 6.17
N GLU A 56 -9.24 -7.42 6.92
CA GLU A 56 -9.46 -8.56 7.82
C GLU A 56 -10.51 -8.21 8.90
N GLY A 57 -11.62 -8.96 8.91
CA GLY A 57 -12.70 -8.83 9.90
C GLY A 57 -13.85 -7.88 9.52
N SER A 58 -13.91 -7.40 8.28
CA SER A 58 -15.03 -6.62 7.72
C SER A 58 -16.11 -7.46 7.03
#